data_AF-A0A956TAN9-F1
#
_entry.id   AF-A0A956TAN9-F1
#
_cell.length_a   1.000
_cell.length_b   1.000
_cell.length_c   1.000
_cell.angle_alpha   90.00
_cell.angle_beta   90.00
_cell.angle_gamma   90.00
#
_symmetry.space_group_name_H-M   'P 1'
#
loop_
_entity.id
_entity.type
_entity.pdbx_description
1 polymer ?
#
loop_
_entity_poly.entity_id
_entity_poly.type
_entity_poly.pdbx_seq_one_letter_code
_entity_poly.pdbx_strand_id
1 'polypeptide(L)'
;MTTAQACCTTLCQPADAVCDLSDTLFVGAARILTTIATVTLYVLAAAWRFAQAAWADAVRCRHTRTVMVEGKTYCPDCGEGVVFAWVMLRCSHCRRIRPACYSHESVVTEDRCCRHCGTHHVQKVRLEAPDYFQAQFALLEKQPDRPQQTVPRVVGAWVEPCPPAVALLTG
;
A
#
# COMPACT_ATOMS: atom_id res chain seq x y z
N MET A 1 71.70 56.20 -1.76
CA MET A 1 71.50 57.67 -1.76
C MET A 1 70.23 57.90 -2.56
N THR A 2 69.07 58.36 -2.10
CA THR A 2 68.57 59.14 -0.93
C THR A 2 67.02 58.96 -0.99
N THR A 3 66.29 58.50 0.04
CA THR A 3 65.51 59.31 1.03
C THR A 3 64.89 60.58 0.45
N ALA A 4 63.61 60.96 0.62
CA ALA A 4 62.58 60.63 1.60
C ALA A 4 61.19 61.16 1.14
N GLN A 5 60.12 60.65 1.77
CA GLN A 5 58.96 61.34 2.42
C GLN A 5 58.40 62.65 1.78
N ALA A 6 57.09 62.93 1.76
CA ALA A 6 56.14 62.73 2.86
C ALA A 6 54.66 62.90 2.42
N CYS A 7 53.78 62.26 3.20
CA CYS A 7 52.55 62.79 3.83
C CYS A 7 51.60 63.73 3.06
N CYS A 8 50.30 63.39 2.98
CA CYS A 8 49.31 63.63 4.06
C CYS A 8 47.87 63.36 3.59
N THR A 9 47.08 62.73 4.49
CA THR A 9 45.64 62.92 4.76
C THR A 9 44.65 62.65 3.61
N THR A 10 43.58 61.87 3.78
CA THR A 10 42.52 62.15 4.75
C THR A 10 41.61 60.94 4.94
N LEU A 11 41.19 60.79 6.19
CA LEU A 11 40.12 59.96 6.72
C LEU A 11 38.92 59.76 5.78
N CYS A 12 38.39 58.54 5.74
CA CYS A 12 36.97 58.26 5.98
C CYS A 12 36.79 56.80 6.47
N GLN A 13 35.79 56.64 7.33
CA GLN A 13 35.64 55.64 8.39
C GLN A 13 35.29 54.19 7.94
N PRO A 14 35.41 53.22 8.86
CA PRO A 14 34.81 51.89 8.72
C PRO A 14 33.36 51.94 9.21
N ALA A 15 32.37 51.79 8.33
CA ALA A 15 30.95 51.82 8.72
C ALA A 15 30.08 50.66 8.18
N ASP A 16 30.61 49.75 7.37
CA ASP A 16 29.73 48.84 6.62
C ASP A 16 29.74 47.38 7.13
N ALA A 17 30.60 47.01 8.07
CA ALA A 17 30.73 45.60 8.49
C ALA A 17 29.69 45.12 9.52
N VAL A 18 28.83 45.99 10.05
CA VAL A 18 27.86 45.63 11.11
C VAL A 18 26.47 45.28 10.55
N CYS A 19 26.16 45.69 9.32
CA CYS A 19 24.84 45.45 8.71
C CYS A 19 24.69 44.06 8.07
N ASP A 20 25.78 43.36 7.73
CA ASP A 20 25.72 42.03 7.09
C ASP A 20 25.46 40.87 8.09
N LEU A 21 25.70 41.09 9.39
CA LEU A 21 25.52 40.04 10.40
C LEU A 21 24.05 39.81 10.77
N SER A 22 23.20 40.84 10.70
CA SER A 22 21.77 40.71 10.99
C SER A 22 21.03 39.94 9.91
N ASP A 23 21.39 40.13 8.64
CA ASP A 23 20.68 39.53 7.51
C ASP A 23 21.00 38.03 7.37
N THR A 24 22.25 37.64 7.66
CA THR A 24 22.66 36.23 7.68
C THR A 24 22.04 35.44 8.84
N LEU A 25 21.89 36.05 10.02
CA LEU A 25 21.18 35.45 11.15
C LEU A 25 19.67 35.32 10.88
N PHE A 26 19.06 36.30 10.21
CA PHE A 26 17.64 36.26 9.87
C PHE A 26 17.32 35.17 8.84
N VAL A 27 18.16 35.04 7.80
CA VAL A 27 18.01 33.99 6.77
C VAL A 27 18.28 32.60 7.36
N GLY A 28 19.24 32.47 8.28
CA GLY A 28 19.51 31.24 9.01
C GLY A 28 18.33 30.80 9.88
N ALA A 29 17.77 31.72 10.67
CA ALA A 29 16.60 31.47 11.51
C ALA A 29 15.36 31.10 10.68
N ALA A 30 15.11 31.79 9.57
CA ALA A 30 14.01 31.47 8.66
C ALA A 30 14.13 30.06 8.08
N ARG A 31 15.33 29.62 7.69
CA ARG A 31 15.57 28.26 7.21
C ARG A 31 15.28 27.21 8.28
N ILE A 32 15.74 27.44 9.52
CA ILE A 32 15.48 26.53 10.65
C ILE A 32 13.98 26.43 10.94
N LEU A 33 13.25 27.53 10.91
CA LEU A 33 11.80 27.50 11.13
C LEU A 33 11.06 26.75 10.01
N THR A 34 11.48 26.92 8.75
CA THR A 34 10.88 26.16 7.63
C THR A 34 11.20 24.67 7.69
N THR A 35 12.39 24.27 8.13
CA THR A 35 12.73 22.84 8.30
C THR A 35 11.95 22.24 9.46
N ILE A 36 11.81 22.94 10.58
CA ILE A 36 10.97 22.49 11.71
C ILE A 36 9.51 22.36 11.26
N ALA A 37 8.97 23.35 10.55
CA ALA A 37 7.59 23.32 10.07
C ALA A 37 7.35 22.15 9.10
N THR A 38 8.25 21.92 8.14
CA THR A 38 8.14 20.81 7.17
C THR A 38 8.26 19.45 7.85
N VAL A 39 9.19 19.28 8.79
CA VAL A 39 9.31 18.04 9.58
C VAL A 39 8.06 17.81 10.43
N THR A 40 7.54 18.85 11.07
CA THR A 40 6.32 18.75 11.89
C THR A 40 5.11 18.36 11.04
N LEU A 41 4.92 19.01 9.88
CA LEU A 41 3.88 18.65 8.94
C LEU A 41 4.02 17.20 8.44
N TYR A 42 5.25 16.75 8.17
CA TYR A 42 5.51 15.37 7.74
C TYR A 42 5.15 14.35 8.83
N VAL A 43 5.55 14.61 10.08
CA VAL A 43 5.22 13.75 11.22
C VAL A 43 3.70 13.72 11.47
N LEU A 44 3.04 14.87 11.44
CA LEU A 44 1.59 14.96 11.60
C LEU A 44 0.85 14.23 10.45
N ALA A 45 1.30 14.39 9.21
CA ALA A 45 0.73 13.68 8.07
C ALA A 45 0.92 12.17 8.18
N ALA A 46 2.09 11.70 8.62
CA ALA A 46 2.35 10.29 8.86
C ALA A 46 1.42 9.74 9.96
N ALA A 47 1.32 10.43 11.10
CA ALA A 47 0.43 10.06 12.21
C ALA A 47 -1.04 9.99 11.76
N TRP A 48 -1.49 10.96 10.97
CA TRP A 48 -2.84 10.98 10.42
C TRP A 48 -3.11 9.77 9.51
N ARG A 49 -2.16 9.37 8.66
CA ARG A 49 -2.30 8.18 7.81
C ARG A 49 -2.41 6.89 8.63
N PHE A 50 -1.64 6.75 9.70
CA PHE A 50 -1.77 5.61 10.62
C PHE A 50 -3.13 5.61 11.32
N ALA A 51 -3.61 6.77 11.79
CA ALA A 51 -4.92 6.90 12.42
C ALA A 51 -6.06 6.52 11.45
N GLN A 52 -6.00 6.98 10.19
CA GLN A 52 -6.97 6.61 9.16
C GLN A 52 -6.98 5.10 8.88
N ALA A 53 -5.81 4.47 8.79
CA ALA A 53 -5.72 3.03 8.58
C ALA A 53 -6.31 2.24 9.75
N ALA A 54 -5.99 2.62 10.99
CA ALA A 54 -6.51 1.98 12.19
C ALA A 54 -8.04 2.12 12.31
N TRP A 55 -8.58 3.31 11.99
CA TRP A 55 -10.03 3.51 12.03
C TRP A 55 -10.76 2.73 10.92
N ALA A 56 -10.17 2.63 9.73
CA ALA A 56 -10.72 1.81 8.65
C ALA A 56 -10.82 0.33 9.04
N ASP A 57 -9.88 -0.20 9.83
CA ASP A 57 -9.95 -1.58 10.33
C ASP A 57 -10.99 -1.77 11.44
N ALA A 58 -11.25 -0.75 12.26
CA ALA A 58 -12.26 -0.79 13.31
C ALA A 58 -13.70 -0.80 12.76
N VAL A 59 -13.95 -0.13 11.63
CA VAL A 59 -15.28 -0.04 11.00
C VAL A 59 -15.55 -1.21 10.04
N ARG A 60 -14.51 -1.95 9.62
CA ARG A 60 -14.69 -3.11 8.75
C ARG A 60 -15.45 -4.23 9.46
N CYS A 61 -16.55 -4.68 8.84
CA CYS A 61 -17.31 -5.82 9.33
C CYS A 61 -16.44 -7.09 9.30
N ARG A 62 -16.39 -7.81 10.43
CA ARG A 62 -15.63 -9.07 10.57
C ARG A 62 -16.39 -10.29 10.09
N HIS A 63 -17.63 -10.12 9.61
CA HIS A 63 -18.48 -11.21 9.13
C HIS A 63 -18.61 -12.37 10.13
N THR A 64 -18.59 -12.09 11.43
CA THR A 64 -18.61 -13.13 12.49
C THR A 64 -19.94 -13.87 12.53
N ARG A 65 -21.04 -13.18 12.27
CA ARG A 65 -22.41 -13.74 12.26
C ARG A 65 -22.81 -14.41 10.94
N THR A 66 -21.93 -14.54 9.97
CA THR A 66 -22.25 -15.29 8.74
C THR A 66 -22.29 -16.78 9.02
N VAL A 67 -23.39 -17.42 8.65
CA VAL A 67 -23.55 -18.88 8.72
C VAL A 67 -22.63 -19.50 7.68
N MET A 68 -21.86 -20.51 8.08
CA MET A 68 -21.02 -21.28 7.15
C MET A 68 -21.89 -22.25 6.37
N VAL A 69 -22.41 -21.78 5.24
CA VAL A 69 -23.14 -22.59 4.27
C VAL A 69 -22.30 -22.64 2.99
N GLU A 70 -22.16 -23.83 2.39
CA GLU A 70 -21.47 -23.99 1.13
C GLU A 70 -22.06 -23.05 0.07
N GLY A 71 -21.22 -22.23 -0.55
CA GLY A 71 -21.62 -21.27 -1.59
C GLY A 71 -21.47 -19.80 -1.17
N LYS A 72 -22.39 -18.96 -1.68
CA LYS A 72 -22.42 -17.52 -1.45
C LYS A 72 -23.43 -17.19 -0.36
N THR A 73 -22.99 -16.45 0.65
CA THR A 73 -23.86 -15.93 1.71
C THR A 73 -23.71 -14.43 1.81
N TYR A 74 -24.69 -13.75 2.39
CA TYR A 74 -24.61 -12.32 2.66
C TYR A 74 -24.45 -12.10 4.15
N CYS A 75 -23.64 -11.12 4.53
CA CYS A 75 -23.56 -10.72 5.92
C CYS A 75 -24.76 -9.84 6.30
N PRO A 76 -25.49 -10.16 7.37
CA PRO A 76 -26.63 -9.35 7.79
C PRO A 76 -26.23 -7.97 8.35
N ASP A 77 -24.98 -7.82 8.82
CA ASP A 77 -24.52 -6.58 9.45
C ASP A 77 -24.01 -5.55 8.41
N CYS A 78 -23.38 -5.99 7.31
CA CYS A 78 -22.81 -5.09 6.29
C CYS A 78 -23.39 -5.24 4.88
N GLY A 79 -24.17 -6.29 4.61
CA GLY A 79 -24.71 -6.57 3.28
C GLY A 79 -23.68 -7.06 2.24
N GLU A 80 -22.40 -7.18 2.59
CA GLU A 80 -21.39 -7.72 1.67
C GLU A 80 -21.61 -9.22 1.43
N GLY A 81 -21.38 -9.64 0.19
CA GLY A 81 -21.32 -11.05 -0.17
C GLY A 81 -20.04 -11.68 0.38
N VAL A 82 -20.17 -12.83 1.02
CA VAL A 82 -19.08 -13.64 1.56
C VAL A 82 -19.12 -14.99 0.87
N VAL A 83 -18.01 -15.35 0.25
CA VAL A 83 -17.79 -16.66 -0.37
C VAL A 83 -16.95 -17.49 0.58
N PHE A 84 -17.36 -18.74 0.79
CA PHE A 84 -16.56 -19.72 1.49
C PHE A 84 -15.72 -20.51 0.49
N ALA A 85 -14.41 -20.59 0.72
CA ALA A 85 -13.50 -21.37 -0.10
C ALA A 85 -12.76 -22.39 0.78
N TRP A 86 -12.59 -23.61 0.29
CA TRP A 86 -11.73 -24.59 0.92
C TRP A 86 -10.27 -24.21 0.71
N VAL A 87 -9.50 -24.18 1.78
CA VAL A 87 -8.09 -23.83 1.76
C VAL A 87 -7.29 -24.90 2.50
N MET A 88 -6.14 -25.23 1.96
CA MET A 88 -5.15 -26.10 2.60
C MET A 88 -3.78 -25.41 2.64
N LEU A 89 -2.97 -25.71 3.65
CA LEU A 89 -1.61 -25.21 3.75
C LEU A 89 -0.61 -26.26 3.26
N ARG A 90 0.25 -25.86 2.32
CA ARG A 90 1.39 -26.67 1.86
C ARG A 90 2.69 -25.95 2.19
N CYS A 91 3.75 -26.70 2.44
CA CYS A 91 5.08 -26.10 2.52
C CYS A 91 5.47 -25.53 1.14
N SER A 92 5.99 -24.31 1.07
CA SER A 92 6.39 -23.71 -0.21
C SER A 92 7.57 -24.44 -0.87
N HIS A 93 8.44 -25.06 -0.06
CA HIS A 93 9.63 -25.76 -0.54
C HIS A 93 9.32 -27.22 -0.94
N CYS A 94 8.90 -28.05 0.02
CA CYS A 94 8.70 -29.49 -0.23
C CYS A 94 7.27 -29.86 -0.65
N ARG A 95 6.34 -28.89 -0.71
CA ARG A 95 4.92 -29.07 -1.09
C ARG A 95 4.10 -30.05 -0.26
N ARG A 96 4.67 -30.62 0.81
CA ARG A 96 3.91 -31.47 1.74
C ARG A 96 2.82 -30.67 2.43
N ILE A 97 1.69 -31.32 2.64
CA ILE A 97 0.54 -30.79 3.36
C ILE A 97 0.93 -30.61 4.82
N ARG A 98 0.55 -29.47 5.41
CA ARG A 98 0.79 -29.17 6.81
C ARG A 98 -0.54 -29.05 7.56
N PRO A 99 -0.64 -29.60 8.77
CA PRO A 99 -1.81 -29.38 9.61
C PRO A 99 -1.94 -27.90 9.95
N ALA A 100 -3.18 -27.44 9.97
CA ALA A 100 -3.52 -26.04 10.09
C ALA A 100 -4.70 -25.87 11.04
N CYS A 101 -4.75 -24.73 11.70
CA CYS A 101 -5.81 -24.36 12.63
C CYS A 101 -6.20 -22.89 12.43
N TYR A 102 -7.38 -22.52 12.95
CA TYR A 102 -7.80 -21.11 12.97
C TYR A 102 -7.19 -20.40 14.17
N SER A 103 -6.44 -19.33 13.90
CA SER A 103 -5.91 -18.42 14.92
C SER A 103 -6.17 -16.98 14.51
N HIS A 104 -6.83 -16.21 15.38
CA HIS A 104 -7.19 -14.80 15.15
C HIS A 104 -7.74 -14.53 13.74
N GLU A 105 -8.78 -15.28 13.35
CA GLU A 105 -9.48 -15.11 12.06
C GLU A 105 -8.64 -15.44 10.81
N SER A 106 -7.44 -16.00 11.00
CA SER A 106 -6.55 -16.43 9.92
C SER A 106 -6.22 -17.92 10.02
N VAL A 107 -6.05 -18.56 8.87
CA VAL A 107 -5.59 -19.95 8.79
C VAL A 107 -4.07 -19.97 8.96
N VAL A 108 -3.58 -20.62 10.02
CA VAL A 108 -2.16 -20.72 10.39
C VAL A 108 -1.78 -22.19 10.55
N THR A 109 -0.51 -22.54 10.32
CA THR A 109 -0.03 -23.90 10.61
C THR A 109 0.12 -24.13 12.10
N GLU A 110 -0.22 -25.33 12.57
CA GLU A 110 -0.02 -25.71 13.99
C GLU A 110 1.46 -25.71 14.36
N ASP A 111 2.30 -26.24 13.47
CA ASP A 111 3.74 -26.29 13.65
C ASP A 111 4.40 -24.99 13.15
N ARG A 112 5.41 -24.48 13.86
CA ARG A 112 6.18 -23.28 13.43
C ARG A 112 7.00 -23.51 12.15
N CYS A 113 7.54 -24.71 11.94
CA CYS A 113 8.38 -25.06 10.81
C CYS A 113 8.00 -26.43 10.20
N CYS A 114 8.31 -26.62 8.93
CA CYS A 114 8.07 -27.90 8.27
C CYS A 114 8.93 -28.99 8.92
N ARG A 115 8.30 -30.07 9.43
CA ARG A 115 9.00 -31.22 10.02
C ARG A 115 9.94 -31.95 9.04
N HIS A 116 9.75 -31.73 7.74
CA HIS A 116 10.54 -32.40 6.71
C HIS A 116 11.76 -31.60 6.25
N CYS A 117 11.59 -30.30 5.97
CA CYS A 117 12.66 -29.46 5.40
C CYS A 117 13.06 -28.26 6.29
N GLY A 118 12.43 -28.08 7.46
CA GLY A 118 12.72 -26.99 8.39
C GLY A 118 12.22 -25.60 7.96
N THR A 119 11.70 -25.45 6.73
CA THR A 119 11.25 -24.15 6.22
C THR A 119 10.00 -23.63 6.94
N HIS A 120 9.95 -22.32 7.20
CA HIS A 120 8.78 -21.64 7.79
C HIS A 120 7.73 -21.19 6.76
N HIS A 121 8.15 -21.06 5.50
CA HIS A 121 7.30 -20.58 4.43
C HIS A 121 6.21 -21.60 4.06
N VAL A 122 4.98 -21.09 4.01
CA VAL A 122 3.78 -21.86 3.69
C VAL A 122 3.04 -21.19 2.54
N GLN A 123 2.48 -22.02 1.67
CA GLN A 123 1.64 -21.63 0.56
C GLN A 123 0.20 -22.03 0.86
N LYS A 124 -0.72 -21.07 0.82
CA LYS A 124 -2.15 -21.31 0.83
C LYS A 124 -2.59 -21.79 -0.55
N VAL A 125 -3.20 -22.96 -0.61
CA VAL A 125 -3.76 -23.53 -1.84
C VAL A 125 -5.27 -23.56 -1.70
N ARG A 126 -5.97 -22.93 -2.64
CA ARG A 126 -7.44 -22.96 -2.73
C ARG A 126 -7.87 -24.26 -3.40
N LEU A 127 -8.91 -24.87 -2.88
CA LEU A 127 -9.54 -26.08 -3.37
C LEU A 127 -10.98 -25.75 -3.73
N GLU A 128 -11.47 -26.27 -4.85
CA GLU A 128 -12.89 -26.18 -5.20
C GLU A 128 -13.71 -27.15 -4.33
N ALA A 129 -13.25 -28.41 -4.25
CA ALA A 129 -13.76 -29.42 -3.36
C ALA A 129 -12.58 -30.26 -2.81
N PRO A 130 -12.53 -30.55 -1.50
CA PRO A 130 -11.47 -31.37 -0.95
C PRO A 130 -11.69 -32.87 -1.24
N ASP A 131 -10.63 -33.55 -1.70
CA ASP A 131 -10.60 -35.01 -1.77
C ASP A 131 -10.68 -35.64 -0.37
N TYR A 132 -11.05 -36.93 -0.27
CA TYR A 132 -11.14 -37.65 1.00
C TYR A 132 -9.87 -37.52 1.88
N PHE A 133 -8.67 -37.66 1.29
CA PHE A 133 -7.41 -37.51 2.01
C PHE A 133 -7.08 -36.06 2.39
N GLN A 134 -7.61 -35.10 1.64
CA GLN A 134 -7.38 -33.68 1.85
C GLN A 134 -8.39 -33.08 2.84
N ALA A 135 -9.57 -33.68 2.98
CA ALA A 135 -10.66 -33.21 3.85
C ALA A 135 -10.21 -33.01 5.30
N GLN A 136 -9.33 -33.87 5.81
CA GLN A 136 -8.78 -33.75 7.17
C GLN A 136 -7.86 -32.52 7.37
N PHE A 137 -7.34 -31.93 6.29
CA PHE A 137 -6.45 -30.76 6.31
C PHE A 137 -7.11 -29.51 5.71
N ALA A 138 -8.28 -29.66 5.11
CA ALA A 138 -9.00 -28.59 4.46
C ALA A 138 -9.75 -27.77 5.51
N LEU A 139 -9.64 -26.45 5.39
CA LEU A 139 -10.27 -25.48 6.27
C LEU A 139 -11.09 -24.50 5.42
N LEU A 140 -12.27 -24.11 5.92
CA LEU A 140 -13.19 -23.24 5.21
C LEU A 140 -12.90 -21.75 5.48
N GLU A 141 -12.15 -21.09 4.61
CA GLU A 141 -11.77 -19.68 4.79
C GLU A 141 -12.88 -18.76 4.27
N LYS A 142 -13.25 -17.74 5.06
CA LYS A 142 -14.17 -16.67 4.65
C LYS A 142 -13.41 -15.72 3.72
N GLN A 143 -13.95 -15.47 2.54
CA GLN A 143 -13.42 -14.46 1.63
C GLN A 143 -14.54 -13.50 1.23
N PRO A 144 -14.30 -12.17 1.25
CA PRO A 144 -15.26 -11.25 0.68
C PRO A 144 -15.42 -11.56 -0.81
N ASP A 145 -16.65 -11.50 -1.32
CA ASP A 145 -17.00 -11.65 -2.74
C ASP A 145 -16.55 -10.40 -3.51
N ARG A 146 -15.24 -10.12 -3.45
CA ARG A 146 -14.62 -9.18 -4.35
C ARG A 146 -14.28 -9.97 -5.60
N PRO A 147 -14.90 -9.67 -6.75
CA PRO A 147 -14.43 -10.24 -8.00
C PRO A 147 -12.95 -9.89 -8.11
N GLN A 148 -12.09 -10.90 -8.25
CA GLN A 148 -10.71 -10.66 -8.68
C GLN A 148 -10.83 -10.09 -10.09
N GLN A 149 -10.92 -8.77 -10.17
CA GLN A 149 -11.24 -8.02 -11.37
C GLN A 149 -9.99 -7.98 -12.27
N THR A 150 -9.70 -9.12 -12.90
CA THR A 150 -9.08 -9.15 -14.23
C THR A 150 -10.18 -9.46 -15.23
N VAL A 151 -11.27 -8.70 -15.19
CA VAL A 151 -12.14 -8.61 -16.37
C VAL A 151 -11.38 -7.69 -17.32
N PRO A 152 -10.81 -8.19 -18.44
CA PRO A 152 -10.28 -7.29 -19.44
C PRO A 152 -11.42 -6.35 -19.82
N ARG A 153 -11.20 -5.05 -19.71
CA ARG A 153 -12.17 -4.04 -20.14
C ARG A 153 -12.24 -4.11 -21.66
N VAL A 154 -13.06 -5.03 -22.17
CA VAL A 154 -13.35 -5.13 -23.61
C VAL A 154 -14.29 -3.98 -23.92
N VAL A 155 -13.73 -2.89 -24.43
CA VAL A 155 -14.52 -1.80 -25.01
C VAL A 155 -14.89 -2.24 -26.41
N GLY A 156 -16.14 -2.67 -26.59
CA GLY A 156 -16.71 -2.82 -27.93
C GLY A 156 -17.10 -1.44 -28.45
N ALA A 157 -16.46 -0.97 -29.51
CA ALA A 157 -16.92 0.18 -30.27
C ALA A 157 -17.76 -0.32 -31.44
N TRP A 158 -18.98 0.20 -31.57
CA TRP A 158 -19.78 -0.04 -32.76
C TRP A 158 -19.21 0.82 -33.89
N VAL A 159 -18.66 0.17 -34.92
CA VAL A 159 -18.16 0.85 -36.11
C VAL A 159 -19.28 0.83 -37.14
N GLU A 160 -19.84 1.99 -37.43
CA GLU A 160 -20.76 2.15 -38.55
C GLU A 160 -20.06 1.72 -39.84
N PRO A 161 -20.69 0.88 -40.68
CA PRO A 161 -20.15 0.57 -41.99
C PRO A 161 -20.01 1.87 -42.79
N CYS A 162 -18.78 2.18 -43.20
CA CYS A 162 -18.50 3.33 -44.04
C CYS A 162 -19.33 3.18 -45.34
N PRO A 163 -20.18 4.16 -45.69
CA PRO A 163 -20.90 4.11 -46.96
C PRO A 163 -19.86 4.09 -48.10
N PRO A 164 -20.10 3.30 -49.18
CA PRO A 164 -19.18 3.25 -50.30
C PRO A 164 -18.99 4.66 -50.84
N ALA A 165 -17.74 5.04 -51.08
CA ALA A 165 -17.39 6.33 -51.65
C ALA A 165 -18.18 6.53 -52.95
N VAL A 166 -19.15 7.44 -52.92
CA VAL A 166 -19.83 7.89 -54.12
C VAL A 166 -18.77 8.59 -54.95
N ALA A 167 -18.31 7.92 -56.01
CA ALA A 167 -17.45 8.53 -57.01
C ALA A 167 -18.23 9.71 -57.59
N LEU A 168 -17.88 10.93 -57.16
CA LEU A 168 -18.28 12.16 -57.80
C LEU A 168 -17.66 12.12 -59.20
N LEU A 169 -18.44 11.67 -60.18
CA LEU A 169 -18.14 11.84 -61.58
C LEU A 169 -18.08 13.35 -61.85
N THR A 170 -16.85 13.83 -62.04
CA THR A 170 -16.58 15.13 -62.65
C THR A 170 -17.23 15.16 -64.03
N GLY A 171 -18.21 16.05 -64.19
CA GLY A 171 -18.68 16.55 -65.49
C GLY A 171 -18.02 17.88 -65.80
#